data_AF-A0A367LUL3-F1
#
_entry.id   AF-A0A367LUL3-F1
#
_cell.length_a   1.000
_cell.length_b   1.000
_cell.length_c   1.000
_cell.angle_alpha   90.00
_cell.angle_beta   90.00
_cell.angle_gamma   90.00
#
_symmetry.space_group_name_H-M   'P 1'
#
loop_
_entity.id
_entity.type
_entity.pdbx_description
1 polymer ?
#
loop_
_entity_poly.entity_id
_entity_poly.type
_entity_poly.pdbx_seq_one_letter_code
_entity_poly.pdbx_strand_id
1 'polypeptide(L)'
;GPGEQGLFARALAGRELTGVKAEFLHGSLDRPWQPDACPHVPSDELVGLRNRYVYSASEAYEHIYLNPAFYTWQCLRGAERGLADTDRCHCYRLA
;
A
#
# COMPACT_ATOMS: atom_id res chain seq x y z
N GLY A 1 19.41 3.73 -15.73
CA GLY A 1 20.81 4.19 -15.49
C GLY A 1 21.66 3.06 -14.90
N PRO A 2 22.99 3.15 -14.79
CA PRO A 2 23.81 2.06 -14.25
C PRO A 2 23.47 1.88 -12.76
N GLY A 3 22.62 0.90 -12.45
CA GLY A 3 22.04 0.70 -11.11
C GLY A 3 20.60 0.19 -11.11
N GLU A 4 19.90 0.29 -12.23
CA GLU A 4 18.52 -0.15 -12.35
C GLU A 4 18.47 -1.64 -12.74
N GLN A 5 18.40 -2.51 -11.73
CA GLN A 5 18.12 -3.92 -11.96
C GLN A 5 16.68 -4.06 -12.44
N GLY A 6 16.48 -4.66 -13.61
CA GLY A 6 15.13 -4.94 -14.11
C GLY A 6 14.34 -5.82 -13.13
N LEU A 7 13.01 -5.73 -13.18
CA LEU A 7 12.10 -6.48 -12.29
C LEU A 7 12.42 -7.98 -12.23
N PHE A 8 12.78 -8.58 -13.37
CA PHE A 8 13.17 -9.98 -13.44
C PHE A 8 14.40 -10.31 -12.59
N ALA A 9 15.43 -9.47 -12.65
CA ALA A 9 16.64 -9.67 -11.84
C ALA A 9 16.35 -9.52 -10.34
N ARG A 10 15.45 -8.61 -9.97
CA ARG A 10 15.00 -8.43 -8.58
C ARG A 10 14.23 -9.66 -8.08
N ALA A 11 13.33 -10.19 -8.91
CA ALA A 11 12.58 -11.40 -8.62
C ALA A 11 13.51 -12.62 -8.42
N LEU A 12 14.48 -12.82 -9.32
CA LEU A 12 15.47 -13.90 -9.19
C LEU A 12 16.33 -13.77 -7.93
N ALA A 13 16.58 -12.54 -7.47
CA ALA A 13 17.32 -12.26 -6.25
C ALA A 13 16.45 -12.31 -4.98
N GLY A 14 15.16 -12.65 -5.08
CA GLY A 14 14.23 -12.66 -3.94
C GLY A 14 14.01 -11.28 -3.32
N ARG A 15 14.21 -10.21 -4.08
CA ARG A 15 14.05 -8.82 -3.62
C ARG A 15 12.63 -8.35 -3.89
N GLU A 16 12.17 -7.38 -3.09
CA GLU A 16 10.98 -6.59 -3.40
C GLU A 16 11.04 -6.05 -4.83
N LEU A 17 9.89 -6.03 -5.52
CA LEU A 17 9.80 -5.60 -6.92
C LEU A 17 9.80 -4.08 -7.04
N THR A 18 9.17 -3.39 -6.08
CA THR A 18 9.18 -1.92 -6.01
C THR A 18 10.54 -1.41 -5.53
N GLY A 19 11.08 -0.38 -6.17
CA GLY A 19 12.29 0.33 -5.71
C GLY A 19 12.05 1.24 -4.50
N VAL A 20 10.77 1.50 -4.18
CA VAL A 20 10.36 2.38 -3.10
C VAL A 20 10.62 1.71 -1.75
N LYS A 21 11.13 2.49 -0.79
CA LYS A 21 11.34 2.08 0.60
C LYS A 21 10.44 2.89 1.51
N ALA A 22 9.83 2.21 2.48
CA ALA A 22 9.01 2.82 3.51
C ALA A 22 9.39 2.24 4.88
N GLU A 23 9.47 3.11 5.88
CA GLU A 23 9.66 2.74 7.28
C GLU A 23 8.46 3.26 8.09
N PHE A 24 7.93 2.42 8.98
CA PHE A 24 6.75 2.73 9.79
C PHE A 24 7.14 2.78 11.26
N LEU A 25 6.89 3.91 11.90
CA LEU A 25 7.17 4.13 13.32
C LEU A 25 5.86 4.39 14.08
N HIS A 26 5.75 3.84 15.27
CA HIS A 26 4.60 3.97 16.17
C HIS A 26 5.06 4.56 17.49
N GLY A 27 4.27 5.47 18.08
CA GLY A 27 4.70 6.20 19.28
C GLY A 27 3.56 6.85 20.04
N SER A 28 3.93 7.53 21.14
CA SER A 28 3.03 8.26 22.04
C SER A 28 3.43 9.74 22.10
N LEU A 29 2.44 10.62 22.31
CA LEU A 29 2.67 12.04 22.55
C LEU A 29 2.63 12.35 24.06
N ASP A 30 3.47 13.29 24.49
CA ASP A 30 3.57 13.84 25.85
C ASP A 30 3.81 12.84 26.98
N ARG A 31 4.26 11.62 26.64
CA ARG A 31 4.61 10.58 27.61
C ARG A 31 5.67 9.62 27.03
N PRO A 32 6.49 8.99 27.89
CA PRO A 32 7.36 7.89 27.46
C PRO A 32 6.56 6.74 26.85
N TRP A 33 7.17 6.04 25.88
CA TRP A 33 6.60 4.83 25.30
C TRP A 33 6.31 3.76 26.36
N GLN A 34 5.18 3.07 26.21
CA GLN A 34 4.81 1.88 26.99
C GLN A 34 4.22 0.84 26.03
N PRO A 35 4.25 -0.46 26.38
CA PRO A 35 3.43 -1.46 25.71
C PRO A 35 1.98 -0.95 25.57
N ASP A 36 1.37 -1.17 24.39
CA ASP A 36 0.01 -0.75 24.06
C ASP A 36 -0.25 0.77 24.07
N ALA A 37 0.78 1.61 24.17
CA ALA A 37 0.64 3.07 24.13
C ALA A 37 0.21 3.62 22.75
N CYS A 38 0.33 2.81 21.70
CA CYS A 38 -0.15 3.13 20.36
C CYS A 38 -1.13 2.05 19.89
N PRO A 39 -2.36 2.42 19.49
CA PRO A 39 -3.36 1.44 19.04
C PRO A 39 -3.09 0.93 17.61
N HIS A 40 -2.10 1.52 16.91
CA HIS A 40 -1.80 1.19 15.53
C HIS A 40 -1.18 -0.19 15.44
N VAL A 41 -1.85 -1.12 14.77
CA VAL A 41 -1.35 -2.49 14.56
C VAL A 41 -1.53 -2.89 13.09
N PRO A 42 -0.63 -3.71 12.52
CA PRO A 42 -0.88 -4.33 11.22
C PRO A 42 -2.25 -5.01 11.20
N SER A 43 -2.98 -4.89 10.11
CA SER A 43 -4.34 -5.39 10.00
C SER A 43 -4.64 -5.96 8.63
N ASP A 44 -5.34 -7.10 8.63
CA ASP A 44 -5.85 -7.78 7.44
C ASP A 44 -7.35 -7.48 7.21
N GLU A 45 -7.95 -6.58 7.99
CA GLU A 45 -9.39 -6.28 7.93
C GLU A 45 -9.86 -5.77 6.56
N LEU A 46 -8.94 -5.23 5.75
CA LEU A 46 -9.26 -4.80 4.38
C LEU A 46 -9.14 -5.94 3.36
N VAL A 47 -8.50 -7.07 3.67
CA VAL A 47 -8.29 -8.16 2.71
C VAL A 47 -9.63 -8.69 2.21
N GLY A 48 -9.75 -8.80 0.88
CA GLY A 48 -10.99 -9.17 0.18
C GLY A 48 -11.92 -8.00 -0.13
N LEU A 49 -11.68 -6.80 0.44
CA LEU A 49 -12.48 -5.62 0.12
C LEU A 49 -12.16 -5.12 -1.29
N ARG A 50 -13.21 -4.84 -2.06
CA ARG A 50 -13.18 -4.04 -3.29
C ARG A 50 -13.87 -2.71 -3.02
N ASN A 51 -13.11 -1.63 -3.00
CA ASN A 51 -13.63 -0.30 -2.66
C ASN A 51 -13.42 0.70 -3.80
N ARG A 52 -14.39 1.60 -3.99
CA ARG A 52 -14.31 2.69 -4.96
C ARG A 52 -14.02 4.00 -4.25
N TYR A 53 -12.96 4.67 -4.69
CA TYR A 53 -12.59 6.00 -4.22
C TYR A 53 -12.90 7.03 -5.31
N VAL A 54 -13.73 8.02 -4.98
CA VAL A 54 -14.01 9.17 -5.85
C VAL A 54 -13.24 10.37 -5.31
N TYR A 55 -12.12 10.70 -5.95
CA TYR A 55 -11.27 11.83 -5.55
C TYR A 55 -11.87 13.17 -5.98
N SER A 56 -12.55 13.20 -7.13
CA SER A 56 -13.22 14.39 -7.65
C SER A 56 -14.33 14.03 -8.64
N ALA A 57 -15.00 15.06 -9.19
CA ALA A 57 -15.93 14.88 -10.29
C ALA A 57 -15.28 14.21 -11.52
N SER A 58 -13.98 14.41 -11.74
CA SER A 58 -13.23 13.85 -12.88
C SER A 58 -12.35 12.65 -12.53
N GLU A 59 -12.04 12.40 -11.25
CA GLU A 59 -11.08 11.37 -10.84
C GLU A 59 -11.75 10.32 -9.94
N ALA A 60 -11.66 9.04 -10.31
CA ALA A 60 -12.13 7.91 -9.52
C ALA A 60 -11.35 6.62 -9.80
N TYR A 61 -11.01 5.91 -8.74
CA TYR A 61 -10.27 4.65 -8.77
C TYR A 61 -11.02 3.58 -7.98
N GLU A 62 -10.67 2.34 -8.22
CA GLU A 62 -10.99 1.24 -7.32
C GLU A 62 -9.72 0.59 -6.79
N HIS A 63 -9.78 0.14 -5.53
CA HIS A 63 -8.77 -0.71 -4.93
C HIS A 63 -9.39 -2.07 -4.58
N ILE A 64 -8.65 -3.13 -4.85
CA ILE A 64 -8.97 -4.50 -4.45
C ILE A 64 -7.81 -4.98 -3.56
N TYR A 65 -8.07 -5.17 -2.28
CA TYR A 65 -7.05 -5.63 -1.33
C TYR A 65 -6.94 -7.15 -1.40
N LEU A 66 -5.92 -7.64 -2.09
CA LEU A 66 -5.82 -9.07 -2.45
C LEU A 66 -5.41 -9.93 -1.26
N ASN A 67 -4.42 -9.47 -0.49
CA ASN A 67 -3.82 -10.17 0.64
C ASN A 67 -3.07 -9.16 1.53
N PRO A 68 -2.44 -9.58 2.65
CA PRO A 68 -1.76 -8.67 3.57
C PRO A 68 -0.62 -7.84 2.96
N ALA A 69 -0.09 -8.23 1.80
CA ALA A 69 1.07 -7.61 1.17
C ALA A 69 0.77 -6.83 -0.13
N PHE A 70 -0.34 -7.13 -0.80
CA PHE A 70 -0.63 -6.63 -2.16
C PHE A 70 -2.07 -6.16 -2.33
N TYR A 71 -2.23 -5.08 -3.08
CA TYR A 71 -3.51 -4.59 -3.57
C TYR A 71 -3.42 -4.29 -5.07
N THR A 72 -4.54 -4.41 -5.77
CA THR A 72 -4.68 -3.95 -7.15
C THR A 72 -5.41 -2.62 -7.15
N TRP A 73 -4.94 -1.68 -7.95
CA TRP A 73 -5.67 -0.45 -8.26
C TRP A 73 -6.07 -0.41 -9.74
N GLN A 74 -7.18 0.25 -10.04
CA GLN A 74 -7.58 0.57 -11.41
C GLN A 74 -8.17 1.98 -11.46
N CYS A 75 -7.76 2.76 -12.46
CA CYS A 75 -8.38 4.04 -12.74
C CYS A 75 -9.69 3.83 -13.52
N LEU A 76 -10.81 4.17 -12.90
CA LEU A 76 -12.15 4.08 -13.49
C LEU A 76 -12.50 5.31 -14.31
N ARG A 77 -12.00 6.47 -13.90
CA ARG A 77 -12.23 7.78 -14.51
C ARG A 77 -11.08 8.70 -14.14
N GLY A 78 -10.52 9.39 -15.13
CA GLY A 78 -9.42 10.31 -14.93
C GLY A 78 -8.39 10.24 -16.05
N ALA A 79 -7.28 10.94 -15.88
CA ALA A 79 -6.17 10.94 -16.83
C ALA A 79 -5.58 9.53 -17.06
N GLU A 80 -5.60 8.69 -16.02
CA GLU A 80 -5.06 7.32 -16.07
C GLU A 80 -6.13 6.28 -16.45
N ARG A 81 -7.32 6.68 -16.94
CA ARG A 81 -8.44 5.77 -17.13
C ARG A 81 -8.04 4.52 -17.93
N GLY A 82 -8.27 3.36 -17.33
CA GLY A 82 -7.93 2.06 -17.91
C GLY A 82 -6.55 1.53 -17.52
N LEU A 83 -5.67 2.35 -16.92
CA LEU A 83 -4.47 1.86 -16.25
C LEU A 83 -4.84 1.13 -14.95
N ALA A 84 -4.06 0.11 -14.65
CA ALA A 84 -4.16 -0.70 -13.45
C ALA A 84 -2.81 -1.37 -13.19
N ASP A 85 -2.51 -1.64 -11.92
CA ASP A 85 -1.38 -2.47 -11.51
C ASP A 85 -1.64 -3.11 -10.14
N THR A 86 -0.78 -4.05 -9.75
CA THR A 86 -0.74 -4.62 -8.41
C THR A 86 0.54 -4.21 -7.70
N ASP A 87 0.38 -3.50 -6.60
CA ASP A 87 1.47 -2.89 -5.87
C ASP A 87 1.57 -3.43 -4.43
N ARG A 88 2.77 -3.29 -3.86
CA ARG A 88 3.04 -3.56 -2.44
C ARG A 88 2.26 -2.56 -1.58
N CYS A 89 1.51 -3.05 -0.59
CA CYS A 89 0.77 -2.20 0.36
C CYS A 89 1.03 -2.57 1.82
N HIS A 90 0.77 -1.63 2.73
CA HIS A 90 0.82 -1.84 4.17
C HIS A 90 -0.47 -1.31 4.80
N CYS A 91 -1.17 -2.14 5.57
CA CYS A 91 -2.43 -1.78 6.20
C CYS A 91 -2.29 -1.83 7.73
N TYR A 92 -2.75 -0.77 8.40
CA TYR A 92 -2.77 -0.67 9.85
C TYR A 92 -4.17 -0.28 10.31
N ARG A 93 -4.68 -0.95 11.34
CA ARG A 93 -5.87 -0.48 12.07
C ARG A 93 -5.44 0.61 13.04
N LEU A 94 -6.17 1.72 13.08
CA LEU A 94 -5.86 2.88 13.92
C LEU A 94 -6.74 2.97 15.18
N ALA A 95 -7.98 2.49 15.09
CA ALA A 95 -8.97 2.39 16.16
C ALA A 95 -9.73 1.08 15.98
#